data_AF-M5CHP1-F1
#
_entry.id   AF-M5CHP1-F1
#
_cell.length_a   1.000
_cell.length_b   1.000
_cell.length_c   1.000
_cell.angle_alpha   90.00
_cell.angle_beta   90.00
_cell.angle_gamma   90.00
#
_symmetry.space_group_name_H-M   'P 1'
#
loop_
_entity.id
_entity.type
_entity.pdbx_description
1 polymer ?
#
loop_
_entity_poly.entity_id
_entity_poly.type
_entity_poly.pdbx_seq_one_letter_code
_entity_poly.pdbx_strand_id
1 'polypeptide(L)'
;MFQTGFAVSLDSDGNLDTGFEVNSTEFVDLVYQPILHTIAAGGTVNASNVASVVYNETGAVDLIINNLDTAIDHPYHLHGMTFWIVAEGSGSLSLEDAESVSYNTTNPIRRDTHIIPASSWAVLRFEASNPGVWFMHCHIDWHLAEGFAAVVIVQPDAVAQMTIPSANTAVSDCSA
;
A
#
# COMPACT_ATOMS: atom_id res chain seq x y z
N MET A 1 -6.14 -6.15 1.51
CA MET A 1 -5.70 -6.14 2.92
C MET A 1 -4.19 -6.13 2.96
N PHE A 2 -3.63 -5.36 3.88
CA PHE A 2 -2.19 -5.30 4.16
C PHE A 2 -1.91 -5.76 5.59
N GLN A 3 -1.08 -6.78 5.72
CA GLN A 3 -0.46 -7.21 6.96
C GLN A 3 0.89 -6.52 7.04
N THR A 4 1.13 -5.72 8.08
CA THR A 4 2.30 -4.85 8.13
C THR A 4 3.08 -5.06 9.41
N GLY A 5 4.40 -4.94 9.37
CA GLY A 5 5.20 -5.09 10.58
C GLY A 5 6.70 -5.02 10.32
N PHE A 6 7.44 -5.07 11.42
CA PHE A 6 8.89 -5.18 11.41
C PHE A 6 9.32 -6.64 11.22
N ALA A 7 10.28 -6.87 10.35
CA ALA A 7 10.82 -8.18 10.03
C ALA A 7 12.31 -8.24 10.37
N VAL A 8 12.75 -9.42 10.81
CA VAL A 8 14.16 -9.75 11.03
C VAL A 8 14.45 -11.00 10.22
N SER A 9 15.37 -10.89 9.29
CA SER A 9 15.81 -11.94 8.37
C SER A 9 17.34 -12.10 8.43
N LEU A 10 17.86 -12.97 7.57
CA LEU A 10 19.30 -13.12 7.36
C LEU A 10 19.60 -12.85 5.89
N ASP A 11 20.64 -12.06 5.63
CA ASP A 11 21.14 -11.83 4.28
C ASP A 11 21.86 -13.08 3.72
N SER A 12 22.32 -13.01 2.47
CA SER A 12 23.04 -14.11 1.81
C SER A 12 24.37 -14.48 2.47
N ASP A 13 24.94 -13.57 3.26
CA ASP A 13 26.19 -13.73 3.98
C ASP A 13 25.96 -14.21 5.44
N GLY A 14 24.69 -14.36 5.84
CA GLY A 14 24.28 -14.79 7.17
C GLY A 14 24.29 -13.69 8.23
N ASN A 15 24.37 -12.42 7.83
CA ASN A 15 24.21 -11.30 8.75
C ASN A 15 22.73 -11.04 9.04
N LEU A 16 22.46 -10.41 10.19
CA LEU A 16 21.12 -9.92 10.48
C LEU A 16 20.74 -8.84 9.48
N ASP A 17 19.58 -9.03 8.88
CA ASP A 17 18.93 -8.07 8.02
C ASP A 17 17.58 -7.71 8.65
N THR A 18 17.25 -6.43 8.66
CA THR A 18 16.08 -5.91 9.36
C THR A 18 15.38 -4.90 8.48
N GLY A 19 14.07 -5.03 8.35
CA GLY A 19 13.29 -4.15 7.51
C GLY A 19 11.84 -4.13 7.93
N PHE A 20 11.03 -3.42 7.17
CA PHE A 20 9.59 -3.42 7.30
C PHE A 20 8.97 -4.08 6.08
N GLU A 21 7.92 -4.86 6.34
CA GLU A 21 7.27 -5.64 5.31
C GLU A 21 5.78 -5.33 5.26
N VAL A 22 5.23 -5.45 4.05
CA VAL A 22 3.81 -5.55 3.81
C VAL A 22 3.52 -6.90 3.16
N ASN A 23 2.64 -7.71 3.74
CA ASN A 23 2.32 -9.06 3.28
C ASN A 23 3.56 -9.95 3.06
N SER A 24 4.52 -9.88 3.99
CA SER A 24 5.80 -10.62 3.92
C SER A 24 6.67 -10.23 2.72
N THR A 25 6.60 -8.97 2.31
CA THR A 25 7.38 -8.40 1.22
C THR A 25 7.90 -7.03 1.64
N GLU A 26 9.22 -6.87 1.61
CA GLU A 26 9.87 -5.57 1.72
C GLU A 26 9.75 -4.81 0.38
N PHE A 27 9.44 -3.52 0.42
CA PHE A 27 9.34 -2.73 -0.80
C PHE A 27 10.71 -2.51 -1.45
N VAL A 28 10.85 -2.96 -2.69
CA VAL A 28 12.03 -2.70 -3.53
C VAL A 28 11.74 -1.58 -4.52
N ASP A 29 12.53 -0.50 -4.46
CA ASP A 29 12.44 0.59 -5.43
C ASP A 29 12.99 0.17 -6.80
N LEU A 30 12.11 0.16 -7.80
CA LEU A 30 12.44 -0.16 -9.18
C LEU A 30 12.53 1.15 -10.00
N VAL A 31 13.52 1.98 -9.68
CA VAL A 31 13.72 3.33 -10.26
C VAL A 31 13.59 3.36 -11.79
N TYR A 32 14.15 2.34 -12.46
CA TYR A 32 14.17 2.24 -13.92
C TYR A 32 12.99 1.43 -14.50
N GLN A 33 12.12 0.88 -13.65
CA GLN A 33 10.90 0.18 -14.04
C GLN A 33 9.72 0.65 -13.20
N PRO A 34 9.24 1.90 -13.38
CA PRO A 34 8.11 2.41 -12.64
C PRO A 34 6.88 1.49 -12.79
N ILE A 35 6.22 1.20 -11.67
CA ILE A 35 5.06 0.29 -11.67
C ILE A 35 3.95 0.82 -12.58
N LEU A 36 3.76 2.14 -12.65
CA LEU A 36 2.82 2.76 -13.59
C LEU A 36 3.09 2.35 -15.05
N HIS A 37 4.35 2.32 -15.48
CA HIS A 37 4.72 1.93 -16.85
C HIS A 37 4.43 0.44 -17.07
N THR A 38 4.71 -0.39 -16.07
CA THR A 38 4.41 -1.83 -16.09
C THR A 38 2.91 -2.09 -16.25
N ILE A 39 2.07 -1.42 -15.43
CA ILE A 39 0.61 -1.57 -15.50
C ILE A 39 0.04 -0.99 -16.79
N ALA A 40 0.52 0.17 -17.25
CA ALA A 40 0.07 0.77 -18.50
C ALA A 40 0.39 -0.09 -19.73
N ALA A 41 1.46 -0.89 -19.68
CA ALA A 41 1.81 -1.87 -20.71
C ALA A 41 0.99 -3.18 -20.61
N GLY A 42 0.07 -3.30 -19.67
CA GLY A 42 -0.71 -4.53 -19.41
C GLY A 42 0.06 -5.59 -18.61
N GLY A 43 1.18 -5.22 -17.98
CA GLY A 43 1.93 -6.08 -17.07
C GLY A 43 1.32 -6.16 -15.67
N THR A 44 2.00 -6.90 -14.79
CA THR A 44 1.59 -7.09 -13.38
C THR A 44 2.74 -6.75 -12.43
N VAL A 45 2.40 -6.45 -11.18
CA VAL A 45 3.40 -6.24 -10.11
C VAL A 45 4.04 -7.56 -9.72
N ASN A 46 5.37 -7.58 -9.62
CA ASN A 46 6.08 -8.69 -9.01
C ASN A 46 5.89 -8.67 -7.49
N ALA A 47 5.08 -9.60 -6.97
CA ALA A 47 4.74 -9.68 -5.56
C ALA A 47 5.94 -10.00 -4.66
N SER A 48 7.08 -10.46 -5.21
CA SER A 48 8.32 -10.62 -4.43
C SER A 48 9.06 -9.31 -4.17
N ASN A 49 8.70 -8.24 -4.89
CA ASN A 49 9.34 -6.92 -4.77
C ASN A 49 8.42 -5.89 -4.12
N VAL A 50 7.11 -5.99 -4.36
CA VAL A 50 6.14 -4.99 -3.94
C VAL A 50 4.80 -5.65 -3.62
N ALA A 51 4.33 -5.48 -2.40
CA ALA A 51 2.97 -5.84 -2.03
C ALA A 51 1.96 -4.92 -2.73
N SER A 52 0.86 -5.49 -3.22
CA SER A 52 -0.16 -4.71 -3.92
C SER A 52 -1.57 -5.22 -3.67
N VAL A 53 -2.54 -4.32 -3.87
CA VAL A 53 -3.96 -4.64 -4.03
C VAL A 53 -4.47 -4.00 -5.31
N VAL A 54 -5.45 -4.64 -5.94
CA VAL A 54 -6.03 -4.18 -7.20
C VAL A 54 -7.54 -4.00 -7.04
N TYR A 55 -8.04 -2.83 -7.44
CA TYR A 55 -9.46 -2.51 -7.52
C TYR A 55 -9.83 -2.23 -8.97
N ASN A 56 -10.51 -3.18 -9.62
CA ASN A 56 -10.78 -3.13 -11.06
C ASN A 56 -11.90 -2.15 -11.43
N GLU A 57 -12.88 -1.97 -10.54
CA GLU A 57 -14.08 -1.21 -10.80
C GLU A 57 -14.12 0.09 -9.99
N THR A 58 -14.86 1.08 -10.50
CA THR A 58 -15.18 2.28 -9.73
C THR A 58 -16.19 1.93 -8.64
N GLY A 59 -15.89 2.29 -7.40
CA GLY A 59 -16.81 2.11 -6.28
C GLY A 59 -16.17 2.39 -4.93
N ALA A 60 -16.98 2.34 -3.88
CA ALA A 60 -16.46 2.37 -2.51
C ALA A 60 -15.81 1.03 -2.19
N VAL A 61 -14.56 1.08 -1.72
CA VAL A 61 -13.77 -0.10 -1.37
C VAL A 61 -13.16 0.05 0.01
N ASP A 62 -12.97 -1.08 0.68
CA ASP A 62 -12.35 -1.15 2.00
C ASP A 62 -10.94 -1.73 1.88
N LEU A 63 -9.99 -1.02 2.48
CA LEU A 63 -8.62 -1.46 2.67
C LEU A 63 -8.38 -1.65 4.17
N ILE A 64 -8.25 -2.92 4.56
CA ILE A 64 -7.84 -3.28 5.93
C ILE A 64 -6.32 -3.19 6.01
N ILE A 65 -5.82 -2.48 7.01
CA ILE A 65 -4.41 -2.46 7.41
C ILE A 65 -4.30 -3.01 8.82
N ASN A 66 -3.50 -4.06 8.98
CA ASN A 66 -3.14 -4.64 10.27
C ASN A 66 -1.72 -4.20 10.62
N ASN A 67 -1.56 -3.44 11.70
CA ASN A 67 -0.27 -3.14 12.30
C ASN A 67 0.11 -4.27 13.27
N LEU A 68 0.94 -5.20 12.80
CA LEU A 68 1.45 -6.34 13.56
C LEU A 68 2.69 -5.98 14.39
N ASP A 69 3.23 -4.78 14.25
CA ASP A 69 4.25 -4.26 15.14
C ASP A 69 3.68 -4.19 16.57
N THR A 70 4.43 -4.71 17.53
CA THR A 70 4.00 -4.78 18.95
C THR A 70 4.51 -3.62 19.80
N ALA A 71 5.35 -2.76 19.23
CA ALA A 71 6.04 -1.70 19.94
C ALA A 71 5.75 -0.30 19.39
N ILE A 72 5.50 -0.16 18.09
CA ILE A 72 5.46 1.15 17.42
C ILE A 72 4.11 1.40 16.71
N ASP A 73 3.60 2.61 16.90
CA ASP A 73 2.49 3.17 16.13
C ASP A 73 2.99 3.68 14.78
N HIS A 74 2.27 3.37 13.70
CA HIS A 74 2.71 3.74 12.35
C HIS A 74 1.71 4.70 11.69
N PRO A 75 2.14 5.86 11.15
CA PRO A 75 1.31 6.73 10.33
C PRO A 75 1.25 6.24 8.88
N TYR A 76 0.11 5.70 8.44
CA TYR A 76 -0.07 5.22 7.08
C TYR A 76 -0.62 6.33 6.19
N HIS A 77 0.09 6.64 5.11
CA HIS A 77 -0.29 7.63 4.11
C HIS A 77 -0.63 6.97 2.78
N LEU A 78 -1.78 7.33 2.20
CA LEU A 78 -2.23 6.86 0.89
C LEU A 78 -2.26 8.01 -0.12
N HIS A 79 -1.56 7.81 -1.25
CA HIS A 79 -1.53 8.76 -2.34
C HIS A 79 -2.82 8.73 -3.16
N GLY A 80 -3.08 9.81 -3.91
CA GLY A 80 -4.13 9.89 -4.93
C GLY A 80 -5.57 10.00 -4.45
N MET A 81 -5.82 9.73 -3.16
CA MET A 81 -7.15 9.78 -2.57
C MET A 81 -7.10 10.05 -1.08
N THR A 82 -8.20 10.59 -0.56
CA THR A 82 -8.50 10.61 0.87
C THR A 82 -9.41 9.43 1.20
N PHE A 83 -9.26 8.86 2.38
CA PHE A 83 -10.08 7.77 2.89
C PHE A 83 -10.86 8.18 4.14
N TRP A 84 -11.95 7.46 4.40
CA TRP A 84 -12.69 7.46 5.64
C TRP A 84 -12.19 6.36 6.56
N ILE A 85 -12.04 6.66 7.84
CA ILE A 85 -11.73 5.66 8.86
C ILE A 85 -13.06 5.10 9.38
N VAL A 86 -13.46 3.93 8.89
CA VAL A 86 -14.81 3.39 9.11
C VAL A 86 -14.87 2.39 10.27
N ALA A 87 -13.76 1.77 10.62
CA ALA A 87 -13.65 0.90 11.80
C ALA A 87 -12.19 0.78 12.23
N GLU A 88 -11.96 0.58 13.52
CA GLU A 88 -10.64 0.34 14.11
C GLU A 88 -10.80 -0.61 15.31
N GLY A 89 -9.74 -1.35 15.64
CA GLY A 89 -9.75 -2.27 16.77
C GLY A 89 -8.37 -2.79 17.12
N SER A 90 -8.28 -3.53 18.23
CA SER A 90 -7.03 -4.16 18.66
C SER A 90 -6.81 -5.53 18.01
N GLY A 91 -5.56 -5.99 18.06
CA GLY A 91 -5.11 -7.24 17.45
C GLY A 91 -4.97 -7.13 15.94
N SER A 92 -5.28 -8.22 15.24
CA SER A 92 -5.32 -8.27 13.78
C SER A 92 -6.73 -8.65 13.32
N LEU A 93 -7.23 -7.99 12.29
CA LEU A 93 -8.51 -8.30 11.67
C LEU A 93 -8.29 -9.28 10.50
N SER A 94 -8.91 -10.46 10.57
CA SER A 94 -8.99 -11.39 9.44
C SER A 94 -10.09 -10.96 8.45
N LEU A 95 -10.06 -11.48 7.22
CA LEU A 95 -11.10 -11.18 6.23
C LEU A 95 -12.47 -11.75 6.65
N GLU A 96 -12.48 -12.89 7.34
CA GLU A 96 -13.69 -13.51 7.87
C GLU A 96 -14.28 -12.65 9.00
N ASP A 97 -13.46 -12.24 9.96
CA ASP A 97 -13.91 -11.41 11.08
C ASP A 97 -14.41 -10.03 10.62
N ALA A 98 -13.87 -9.50 9.52
CA ALA A 98 -14.27 -8.23 8.93
C ALA A 98 -15.76 -8.19 8.52
N GLU A 99 -16.39 -9.33 8.26
CA GLU A 99 -17.84 -9.41 7.98
C GLU A 99 -18.70 -9.08 9.22
N SER A 100 -18.15 -9.28 10.42
CA SER A 100 -18.83 -9.06 11.69
C SER A 100 -18.54 -7.70 12.33
N VAL A 101 -17.62 -6.92 11.76
CA VAL A 101 -17.23 -5.60 12.25
C VAL A 101 -18.38 -4.59 12.08
N SER A 102 -18.56 -3.73 13.07
CA SER A 102 -19.46 -2.57 12.95
C SER A 102 -18.74 -1.40 12.28
N TYR A 103 -19.24 -0.98 11.12
CA TYR A 103 -18.66 0.12 10.34
C TYR A 103 -19.41 1.43 10.57
N ASN A 104 -18.70 2.49 10.97
CA ASN A 104 -19.25 3.84 10.99
C ASN A 104 -19.35 4.41 9.57
N THR A 105 -20.57 4.47 9.05
CA THR A 105 -20.88 5.06 7.74
C THR A 105 -21.52 6.45 7.84
N THR A 106 -21.64 7.01 9.05
CA THR A 106 -22.26 8.32 9.27
C THR A 106 -21.20 9.40 9.46
N ASN A 107 -20.77 9.98 8.34
CA ASN A 107 -19.76 11.04 8.29
C ASN A 107 -18.51 10.77 9.17
N PRO A 108 -17.84 9.61 9.00
CA PRO A 108 -16.59 9.33 9.70
C PRO A 108 -15.48 10.33 9.30
N ILE A 109 -14.40 10.36 10.07
CA ILE A 109 -13.22 11.18 9.77
C ILE A 109 -12.69 10.80 8.39
N ARG A 110 -12.42 11.82 7.56
CA ARG A 110 -11.85 11.69 6.23
C ARG A 110 -10.49 12.40 6.17
N ARG A 111 -9.44 11.68 5.77
CA ARG A 111 -8.06 12.18 5.68
C ARG A 111 -7.21 11.31 4.73
N ASP A 112 -5.95 11.67 4.52
CA ASP A 112 -5.00 10.92 3.66
C ASP A 112 -3.92 10.16 4.45
N THR A 113 -3.79 10.45 5.74
CA THR A 113 -2.75 9.89 6.62
C THR A 113 -3.35 9.57 7.97
N HIS A 114 -3.24 8.34 8.47
CA HIS A 114 -3.80 7.96 9.77
C HIS A 114 -2.85 7.08 10.57
N ILE A 115 -2.78 7.30 11.88
CA ILE A 115 -1.94 6.50 12.77
C ILE A 115 -2.72 5.26 13.18
N ILE A 116 -2.16 4.09 12.92
CA ILE A 116 -2.68 2.82 13.44
C ILE A 116 -1.77 2.39 14.58
N PRO A 117 -2.28 2.35 15.83
CA PRO A 117 -1.49 1.96 16.99
C PRO A 117 -0.81 0.59 16.85
N ALA A 118 0.23 0.34 17.62
CA ALA A 118 0.84 -0.98 17.74
C ALA A 118 -0.21 -2.05 18.07
N SER A 119 -0.08 -3.23 17.45
CA SER A 119 -0.98 -4.38 17.66
C SER A 119 -2.47 -4.03 17.47
N SER A 120 -2.77 -3.30 16.40
CA SER A 120 -4.12 -2.84 16.09
C SER A 120 -4.37 -2.81 14.59
N TRP A 121 -5.61 -2.55 14.18
CA TRP A 121 -6.02 -2.50 12.79
C TRP A 121 -6.95 -1.33 12.53
N ALA A 122 -6.98 -0.89 11.28
CA ALA A 122 -7.96 0.07 10.78
C ALA A 122 -8.53 -0.40 9.43
N VAL A 123 -9.80 -0.08 9.19
CA VAL A 123 -10.43 -0.21 7.88
C VAL A 123 -10.57 1.18 7.27
N LEU A 124 -9.84 1.38 6.18
CA LEU A 124 -9.82 2.62 5.40
C LEU A 124 -10.74 2.44 4.20
N ARG A 125 -11.85 3.17 4.17
CA ARG A 125 -12.78 3.19 3.05
C ARG A 125 -12.41 4.32 2.10
N PHE A 126 -12.33 4.08 0.81
CA PHE A 126 -12.17 5.14 -0.19
C PHE A 126 -12.95 4.81 -1.45
N GLU A 127 -13.11 5.81 -2.32
CA GLU A 127 -13.70 5.62 -3.63
C GLU A 127 -12.59 5.33 -4.64
N ALA A 128 -12.63 4.16 -5.28
CA ALA A 128 -11.70 3.73 -6.32
C ALA A 128 -12.02 4.41 -7.67
N SER A 129 -12.22 5.73 -7.67
CA SER A 129 -12.64 6.53 -8.83
C SER A 129 -11.49 7.27 -9.54
N ASN A 130 -10.26 7.13 -9.04
CA ASN A 130 -9.06 7.75 -9.61
C ASN A 130 -8.10 6.67 -10.15
N PRO A 131 -8.16 6.32 -11.46
CA PRO A 131 -7.30 5.30 -12.04
C PRO A 131 -5.82 5.63 -11.87
N GLY A 132 -5.01 4.66 -11.44
CA GLY A 132 -3.60 4.87 -11.21
C GLY A 132 -2.94 3.80 -10.35
N VAL A 133 -1.65 4.00 -10.09
CA VAL A 133 -0.85 3.23 -9.14
C VAL A 133 -0.49 4.16 -7.99
N TRP A 134 -1.09 3.91 -6.82
CA TRP A 134 -1.02 4.81 -5.68
C TRP A 134 -0.17 4.23 -4.57
N PHE A 135 0.80 5.00 -4.11
CA PHE A 135 1.70 4.58 -3.06
C PHE A 135 1.01 4.61 -1.69
N MET A 136 1.17 3.54 -0.91
CA MET A 136 0.75 3.45 0.48
C MET A 136 1.98 3.16 1.31
N HIS A 137 2.29 3.98 2.30
CA HIS A 137 3.51 3.78 3.09
C HIS A 137 3.39 4.31 4.52
N CYS A 138 4.29 3.84 5.38
CA CYS A 138 4.53 4.50 6.65
C CYS A 138 5.20 5.86 6.40
N HIS A 139 4.68 6.92 7.01
CA HIS A 139 5.17 8.29 6.84
C HIS A 139 6.29 8.66 7.84
N ILE A 140 6.94 7.64 8.40
CA ILE A 140 8.20 7.78 9.13
C ILE A 140 9.30 7.47 8.12
N ASP A 141 10.11 8.48 7.76
CA ASP A 141 11.05 8.41 6.64
C ASP A 141 11.99 7.20 6.70
N TRP A 142 12.48 6.85 7.88
CA TRP A 142 13.37 5.71 8.06
C TRP A 142 12.63 4.36 8.00
N HIS A 143 11.34 4.28 8.36
CA HIS A 143 10.54 3.07 8.09
C HIS A 143 10.32 2.89 6.58
N LEU A 144 10.00 3.98 5.88
CA LEU A 144 9.83 3.96 4.42
C LEU A 144 11.12 3.53 3.72
N ALA A 145 12.27 4.07 4.14
CA ALA A 145 13.57 3.71 3.59
C ALA A 145 13.93 2.23 3.79
N GLU A 146 13.43 1.62 4.86
CA GLU A 146 13.59 0.20 5.21
C GLU A 146 12.42 -0.66 4.65
N GLY A 147 11.73 -0.18 3.61
CA GLY A 147 10.79 -0.98 2.82
C GLY A 147 9.33 -0.96 3.27
N PHE A 148 8.92 -0.09 4.20
CA PHE A 148 7.55 -0.02 4.72
C PHE A 148 6.54 0.60 3.73
N ALA A 149 6.31 -0.05 2.59
CA ALA A 149 5.40 0.43 1.57
C ALA A 149 4.72 -0.67 0.75
N ALA A 150 3.63 -0.29 0.09
CA ALA A 150 2.86 -1.10 -0.83
C ALA A 150 2.21 -0.19 -1.90
N VAL A 151 1.56 -0.81 -2.90
CA VAL A 151 0.82 -0.07 -3.93
C VAL A 151 -0.65 -0.48 -4.00
N VAL A 152 -1.50 0.52 -4.18
CA VAL A 152 -2.92 0.38 -4.46
C VAL A 152 -3.14 0.69 -5.94
N ILE A 153 -3.52 -0.33 -6.72
CA ILE A 153 -3.77 -0.20 -8.15
C ILE A 153 -5.27 -0.02 -8.36
N VAL A 154 -5.66 1.09 -8.97
CA VAL A 154 -7.05 1.42 -9.25
C VAL A 154 -7.27 1.44 -10.75
N GLN A 155 -8.27 0.67 -11.21
CA GLN A 155 -8.74 0.59 -12.59
C GLN A 155 -7.59 0.38 -13.60
N PRO A 156 -6.86 -0.75 -13.55
CA PRO A 156 -5.69 -1.01 -14.41
C PRO A 156 -6.03 -0.96 -15.91
N ASP A 157 -7.25 -1.36 -16.30
CA ASP A 157 -7.71 -1.26 -17.69
C ASP A 157 -7.78 0.20 -18.17
N ALA A 158 -8.21 1.12 -17.30
CA ALA A 158 -8.21 2.55 -17.61
C ALA A 158 -6.78 3.12 -17.63
N VAL A 159 -5.90 2.65 -16.75
CA VAL A 159 -4.46 2.99 -16.77
C VAL A 159 -3.81 2.57 -18.09
N ALA A 160 -4.14 1.39 -18.62
CA ALA A 160 -3.63 0.91 -19.91
C ALA A 160 -4.06 1.77 -21.12
N GLN A 161 -5.11 2.60 -20.97
CA GLN A 161 -5.53 3.56 -21.99
C GLN A 161 -4.90 4.95 -21.82
N MET A 162 -4.12 5.17 -20.76
CA MET A 162 -3.48 6.46 -20.50
C MET A 162 -2.28 6.68 -21.42
N THR A 163 -2.12 7.91 -21.90
CA THR A 163 -0.90 8.34 -22.57
C THR A 163 0.08 8.87 -21.53
N ILE A 164 1.15 8.13 -21.26
CA ILE A 164 2.23 8.60 -20.39
C ILE A 164 3.00 9.70 -21.13
N PRO A 165 3.19 10.90 -20.52
CA PRO A 165 3.97 11.96 -21.14
C PRO A 165 5.39 11.49 -21.49
N SER A 166 5.88 11.85 -22.67
CA SER A 166 7.20 11.41 -23.16
C SER A 166 8.36 11.84 -22.25
N ALA A 167 8.19 12.94 -21.51
CA ALA A 167 9.14 13.38 -20.50
C ALA A 167 9.31 12.35 -19.37
N ASN A 168 8.23 11.67 -18.95
CA ASN A 168 8.29 10.65 -17.91
C ASN A 168 8.97 9.38 -18.43
N THR A 169 8.70 8.99 -19.67
CA THR A 169 9.34 7.81 -20.28
C THR A 169 10.85 8.00 -20.49
N ALA A 170 11.30 9.24 -20.74
CA ALA A 170 12.71 9.54 -20.91
C ALA A 170 13.54 9.38 -19.62
N VAL A 171 12.92 9.56 -18.44
CA VAL A 171 13.60 9.37 -17.14
C VAL A 171 13.85 7.89 -16.84
N SER A 172 13.02 7.00 -17.38
CA SER A 172 13.17 5.55 -17.24
C SER A 172 14.09 4.91 -18.28
N ASP A 173 14.64 5.68 -19.23
CA ASP A 173 15.52 5.18 -20.28
C ASP A 173 16.99 5.26 -19.83
N CYS A 174 17.60 4.10 -19.55
CA CYS A 174 19.01 4.00 -19.15
C CYS A 174 20.01 4.27 -20.30
N SER A 175 19.55 4.71 -21.49
CA SER A 175 20.42 5.02 -22.63
C SER A 175 20.93 6.47 -22.68
N ALA A 176 20.59 7.30 -21.69
CA ALA A 176 21.04 8.68 -21.56
C ALA A 176 22.36 8.86 -20.81
#